data_AF-A0AAN5BWC4-F1
#
_entry.id   AF-A0AAN5BWC4-F1
#
_cell.length_a   1.000
_cell.length_b   1.000
_cell.length_c   1.000
_cell.angle_alpha   90.00
_cell.angle_beta   90.00
_cell.angle_gamma   90.00
#
_symmetry.space_group_name_H-M   'P 1'
#
loop_
_entity.id
_entity.type
_entity.pdbx_description
1 polymer ?
#
loop_
_entity_poly.entity_id
_entity_poly.type
_entity_poly.pdbx_seq_one_letter_code
_entity_poly.pdbx_strand_id
1 'polypeptide(L)'
;MDESCINLSVIESKDMESREGINANKGLARQRQPNLPQELLKSLAARLAASKEANCREHILVILKSQETFPIEAIDVLESMPIDDRFAFSPWAKHMHWNEDILMSKFTSSKEKDRFAITITEYLSRARSAVPHIILMHCVSLIHADGEIAPDADNALSTNPYLAEDILHDLIRSINDPHRRNKELVVLVAAGQNALSESSIEVLFQHIDPFGKLSSKEWTDWLKVRQEMSFEERIPCYVKDGHLHVKTSEGSLNVDIRHPDQQRKLREAIQTLNEETDEILGDDFDILGFPG
;
A
#
# COMPACT_ATOMS: atom_id res chain seq x y z
N MET A 1 44.29 -5.91 27.06
CA MET A 1 44.02 -6.71 28.26
C MET A 1 42.61 -6.35 28.70
N ASP A 2 41.78 -7.39 28.71
CA ASP A 2 40.47 -7.57 29.33
C ASP A 2 39.26 -6.75 28.85
N GLU A 3 38.82 -7.04 27.62
CA GLU A 3 37.41 -6.95 27.24
C GLU A 3 36.67 -8.17 27.82
N SER A 4 36.19 -8.06 29.07
CA SER A 4 35.39 -9.12 29.67
C SER A 4 33.95 -9.06 29.15
N CYS A 5 33.61 -9.97 28.24
CA CYS A 5 32.23 -10.30 27.91
C CYS A 5 31.48 -10.72 29.19
N ILE A 6 30.52 -9.89 29.64
CA ILE A 6 29.57 -10.33 30.68
C ILE A 6 28.66 -11.38 30.05
N ASN A 7 28.94 -12.62 30.42
CA ASN A 7 28.19 -13.82 30.07
C ASN A 7 26.84 -13.77 30.83
N LEU A 8 25.71 -13.82 30.12
CA LEU A 8 24.35 -13.79 30.70
C LEU A 8 23.97 -15.11 31.41
N SER A 9 24.94 -15.79 32.02
CA SER A 9 24.85 -17.15 32.57
C SER A 9 24.76 -17.24 34.09
N VAL A 10 24.46 -16.17 34.83
CA VAL A 10 24.28 -16.25 36.29
C VAL A 10 22.80 -16.38 36.67
N ILE A 11 22.26 -17.59 36.49
CA ILE A 11 21.53 -18.34 37.53
C ILE A 11 21.92 -19.80 37.30
N GLU A 12 22.70 -20.36 38.21
CA GLU A 12 23.32 -21.68 38.11
C GLU A 12 22.29 -22.83 38.03
N SER A 13 22.49 -23.73 37.08
CA SER A 13 22.30 -25.17 37.30
C SER A 13 23.36 -25.90 36.50
N LYS A 14 24.15 -26.72 37.20
CA LYS A 14 25.23 -27.55 36.65
C LYS A 14 24.59 -28.62 35.77
N ASP A 15 24.85 -28.57 34.47
CA ASP A 15 25.11 -29.74 33.61
C ASP A 15 25.52 -29.28 32.19
N MET A 16 26.72 -29.69 31.78
CA MET A 16 27.38 -29.32 30.54
C MET A 16 27.08 -30.36 29.45
N GLU A 17 25.92 -30.28 28.78
CA GLU A 17 25.74 -30.93 27.45
C GLU A 17 24.54 -30.39 26.63
N SER A 18 23.88 -29.31 27.08
CA SER A 18 22.63 -28.80 26.46
C SER A 18 22.70 -27.32 26.01
N ARG A 19 23.90 -26.72 25.99
CA ARG A 19 24.09 -25.26 25.98
C ARG A 19 23.69 -24.53 24.69
N GLU A 20 23.79 -25.14 23.50
CA GLU A 20 23.45 -24.45 22.25
C GLU A 20 21.93 -24.39 22.02
N GLY A 21 21.20 -25.48 22.29
CA GLY A 21 19.74 -25.51 22.19
C GLY A 21 19.03 -24.66 23.25
N ILE A 22 19.59 -24.55 24.46
CA ILE A 22 19.02 -23.74 25.55
C ILE A 22 19.24 -22.23 25.33
N ASN A 23 20.38 -21.81 24.76
CA ASN A 23 20.67 -20.40 24.54
C ASN A 23 19.80 -19.78 23.43
N ALA A 24 19.56 -20.52 22.34
CA ALA A 24 18.60 -20.09 21.31
C ALA A 24 17.17 -19.97 21.88
N ASN A 25 16.75 -20.95 22.70
CA ASN A 25 15.42 -20.95 23.33
C ASN A 25 15.23 -19.85 24.39
N LYS A 26 16.28 -19.42 25.10
CA LYS A 26 16.20 -18.31 26.07
C LYS A 26 16.10 -16.93 25.41
N GLY A 27 16.78 -16.73 24.27
CA GLY A 27 16.60 -15.54 23.43
C GLY A 27 15.18 -15.43 22.90
N LEU A 28 14.65 -16.54 22.38
CA LEU A 28 13.25 -16.67 21.93
C LEU A 28 12.22 -16.46 23.06
N ALA A 29 12.50 -16.94 24.28
CA ALA A 29 11.62 -16.75 25.42
C ALA A 29 11.51 -15.28 25.85
N ARG A 30 12.59 -14.50 25.77
CA ARG A 30 12.59 -13.05 26.08
C ARG A 30 11.96 -12.20 24.98
N GLN A 31 12.10 -12.61 23.71
CA GLN A 31 11.43 -11.94 22.57
C GLN A 31 9.90 -11.96 22.68
N ARG A 32 9.33 -12.85 23.51
CA ARG A 32 7.87 -12.97 23.72
C ARG A 32 7.39 -12.37 25.04
N GLN A 33 8.26 -11.70 25.80
CA GLN A 33 7.88 -11.06 27.06
C GLN A 33 7.57 -9.58 26.83
N PRO A 34 6.30 -9.16 26.93
CA PRO A 34 5.91 -7.77 26.68
C PRO A 34 6.26 -6.80 27.81
N ASN A 35 6.61 -7.31 28.99
CA ASN A 35 6.76 -6.52 30.21
C ASN A 35 8.07 -6.83 30.95
N LEU A 36 9.20 -6.54 30.31
CA LEU A 36 10.50 -6.67 30.97
C LEU A 36 10.72 -5.57 32.03
N PRO A 37 11.51 -5.82 33.08
CA PRO A 37 11.85 -4.81 34.07
C PRO A 37 12.50 -3.57 33.46
N GLN A 38 12.10 -2.38 33.93
CA GLN A 38 12.59 -1.09 33.40
C GLN A 38 14.11 -0.97 33.43
N GLU A 39 14.77 -1.43 34.49
CA GLU A 39 16.24 -1.42 34.60
C GLU A 39 16.93 -2.31 33.55
N LEU A 40 16.29 -3.42 33.15
CA LEU A 40 16.79 -4.26 32.06
C LEU A 40 16.64 -3.53 30.72
N LEU A 41 15.50 -2.85 30.49
CA LEU A 41 15.27 -2.06 29.28
C LEU A 41 16.27 -0.91 29.14
N LYS A 42 16.58 -0.21 30.24
CA LYS A 42 17.65 0.82 30.28
C LYS A 42 19.02 0.23 29.95
N SER A 43 19.36 -0.93 30.52
CA SER A 43 20.62 -1.62 30.23
C SER A 43 20.72 -2.02 28.75
N LEU A 44 19.62 -2.52 28.18
CA LEU A 44 19.55 -2.87 26.76
C LEU A 44 19.70 -1.64 25.86
N ALA A 45 19.06 -0.52 26.20
CA ALA A 45 19.20 0.75 25.47
C ALA A 45 20.65 1.29 25.51
N ALA A 46 21.28 1.29 26.68
CA ALA A 46 22.68 1.71 26.82
C ALA A 46 23.61 0.81 25.98
N ARG A 47 23.34 -0.50 25.95
CA ARG A 47 24.10 -1.45 25.13
C ARG A 47 23.85 -1.25 23.64
N LEU A 48 22.62 -0.95 23.23
CA LEU A 48 22.26 -0.61 21.86
C LEU A 48 23.04 0.62 21.37
N ALA A 49 23.13 1.65 22.20
CA ALA A 49 23.89 2.86 21.91
C ALA A 49 25.41 2.61 21.83
N ALA A 50 25.95 1.72 22.67
CA ALA A 50 27.39 1.44 22.72
C ALA A 50 27.88 0.42 21.67
N SER A 51 26.98 -0.42 21.15
CA SER A 51 27.36 -1.54 20.27
C SER A 51 27.57 -1.11 18.82
N LYS A 52 28.68 -1.55 18.23
CA LYS A 52 28.95 -1.46 16.78
C LYS A 52 28.59 -2.74 16.03
N GLU A 53 28.22 -3.80 16.73
CA GLU A 53 27.96 -5.12 16.14
C GLU A 53 26.49 -5.23 15.70
N ALA A 54 26.27 -5.38 14.39
CA ALA A 54 24.93 -5.42 13.78
C ALA A 54 24.03 -6.50 14.39
N ASN A 55 24.55 -7.72 14.54
CA ASN A 55 23.80 -8.85 15.11
C ASN A 55 23.37 -8.59 16.56
N CYS A 56 24.20 -7.93 17.36
CA CYS A 56 23.87 -7.59 18.74
C CYS A 56 22.77 -6.53 18.79
N ARG A 57 22.85 -5.50 17.93
CA ARG A 57 21.84 -4.45 17.82
C ARG A 57 20.50 -5.02 17.39
N GLU A 58 20.47 -5.87 16.37
CA GLU A 58 19.24 -6.49 15.86
C GLU A 58 18.50 -7.28 16.95
N HIS A 59 19.20 -8.14 17.70
CA HIS A 59 18.58 -8.88 18.80
C HIS A 59 17.99 -7.97 19.87
N ILE A 60 18.68 -6.87 20.20
CA ILE A 60 18.18 -5.89 21.18
C ILE A 60 16.92 -5.21 20.63
N LEU A 61 16.94 -4.78 19.37
CA LEU A 61 15.82 -4.13 18.70
C LEU A 61 14.58 -5.04 18.61
N VAL A 62 14.76 -6.34 18.35
CA VAL A 62 13.66 -7.32 18.38
C VAL A 62 13.06 -7.44 19.79
N ILE A 63 13.90 -7.49 20.84
CA ILE A 63 13.40 -7.53 22.23
C ILE A 63 12.62 -6.25 22.55
N LEU A 64 13.16 -5.10 22.17
CA LEU A 64 12.53 -3.80 22.37
C LEU A 64 11.16 -3.75 21.63
N LYS A 65 11.08 -4.18 20.37
CA LYS A 65 9.82 -4.20 19.60
C LYS A 65 8.65 -4.90 20.31
N SER A 66 8.96 -5.95 21.07
CA SER A 66 7.97 -6.75 21.79
C SER A 66 7.45 -6.10 23.07
N GLN A 67 8.08 -5.03 23.58
CA GLN A 67 7.70 -4.42 24.85
C GLN A 67 6.42 -3.57 24.74
N GLU A 68 5.60 -3.56 25.78
CA GLU A 68 4.41 -2.70 25.91
C GLU A 68 4.76 -1.31 26.43
N THR A 69 5.86 -1.19 27.19
CA THR A 69 6.33 0.08 27.74
C THR A 69 7.83 0.22 27.60
N PHE A 70 8.30 1.47 27.49
CA PHE A 70 9.73 1.78 27.48
C PHE A 70 10.09 2.83 28.53
N PRO A 71 11.32 2.75 29.07
CA PRO A 71 11.94 3.87 29.75
C PRO A 71 12.29 4.97 28.73
N ILE A 72 12.25 6.23 29.16
CA ILE A 72 12.52 7.40 28.30
C ILE A 72 13.91 7.27 27.66
N GLU A 73 14.89 6.75 28.39
CA GLU A 73 16.25 6.54 27.91
C GLU A 73 16.30 5.58 26.70
N ALA A 74 15.41 4.58 26.63
CA ALA A 74 15.32 3.71 25.45
C ALA A 74 14.71 4.41 24.25
N ILE A 75 13.73 5.29 24.49
CA ILE A 75 13.10 6.11 23.46
C ILE A 75 14.13 7.09 22.88
N ASP A 76 14.90 7.77 23.73
CA ASP A 76 15.94 8.72 23.31
C ASP A 76 17.03 8.04 22.47
N VAL A 77 17.47 6.84 22.88
CA VAL A 77 18.43 6.05 22.11
C VAL A 77 17.86 5.72 20.74
N LEU A 78 16.64 5.16 20.68
CA LEU A 78 15.97 4.81 19.43
C LEU A 78 15.75 6.03 18.51
N GLU A 79 15.39 7.17 19.08
CA GLU A 79 15.19 8.43 18.36
C GLU A 79 16.48 8.96 17.70
N SER A 80 17.64 8.68 18.32
CA SER A 80 18.94 9.08 17.79
C SER A 80 19.48 8.14 16.70
N MET A 81 18.83 6.99 16.47
CA MET A 81 19.29 6.01 15.48
C MET A 81 18.91 6.42 14.04
N PRO A 82 19.71 6.01 13.05
CA PRO A 82 19.34 6.13 11.64
C PRO A 82 18.01 5.42 11.34
N ILE A 83 17.19 6.02 10.48
CA ILE A 83 15.85 5.52 10.12
C ILE A 83 15.94 4.27 9.22
N ASP A 84 17.03 4.10 8.48
CA ASP A 84 17.28 2.93 7.62
C ASP A 84 17.56 1.64 8.39
N ASP A 85 17.81 1.73 9.70
CA ASP A 85 17.76 0.58 10.58
C ASP A 85 16.26 0.20 10.76
N ARG A 86 15.75 -0.58 9.81
CA ARG A 86 14.36 -1.09 9.76
C ARG A 86 13.94 -1.73 11.08
N PHE A 87 14.91 -2.24 11.84
CA PHE A 87 14.69 -2.83 13.15
C PHE A 87 14.57 -1.78 14.27
N ALA A 88 15.17 -0.59 14.14
CA ALA A 88 15.11 0.51 15.11
C ALA A 88 13.86 1.37 14.95
N PHE A 89 13.39 1.55 13.71
CA PHE A 89 12.20 2.37 13.46
C PHE A 89 10.93 1.76 14.08
N SER A 90 10.71 0.44 13.98
CA SER A 90 9.45 -0.16 14.45
C SER A 90 9.24 -0.14 15.98
N PRO A 91 10.25 -0.41 16.84
CA PRO A 91 10.16 -0.15 18.27
C PRO A 91 9.97 1.33 18.56
N TRP A 92 10.73 2.22 17.92
CA TRP A 92 10.61 3.66 18.15
C TRP A 92 9.18 4.16 17.87
N ALA A 93 8.68 3.83 16.69
CA ALA A 93 7.40 4.32 16.21
C ALA A 93 6.22 3.80 17.04
N LYS A 94 6.32 2.59 17.61
CA LYS A 94 5.29 2.02 18.48
C LYS A 94 5.08 2.81 19.77
N HIS A 95 6.12 3.46 20.28
CA HIS A 95 6.08 4.16 21.57
C HIS A 95 6.09 5.67 21.45
N MET A 96 6.17 6.20 20.23
CA MET A 96 6.02 7.63 19.96
C MET A 96 4.54 7.99 19.80
N HIS A 97 4.15 9.09 20.45
CA HIS A 97 2.88 9.74 20.13
C HIS A 97 3.08 10.64 18.92
N TRP A 98 2.90 10.05 17.72
CA TRP A 98 3.06 10.77 16.48
C TRP A 98 2.02 11.88 16.34
N ASN A 99 2.52 13.10 16.24
CA ASN A 99 1.75 14.24 15.78
C ASN A 99 2.46 14.88 14.57
N GLU A 100 1.76 15.78 13.88
CA GLU A 100 2.27 16.40 12.68
C GLU A 100 3.59 17.16 12.93
N ASP A 101 3.72 17.88 14.04
CA ASP A 101 4.94 18.63 14.37
C ASP A 101 6.18 17.72 14.51
N ILE A 102 6.04 16.59 15.21
CA ILE A 102 7.12 15.61 15.39
C ILE A 102 7.50 15.00 14.05
N LEU A 103 6.50 14.60 13.26
CA LEU A 103 6.70 14.01 11.94
C LEU A 103 7.42 14.98 11.01
N MET A 104 6.99 16.23 10.98
CA MET A 104 7.55 17.27 10.12
C MET A 104 8.95 17.70 10.58
N SER A 105 9.19 17.80 11.89
CA SER A 105 10.52 18.07 12.44
C SER A 105 11.53 16.97 12.05
N LYS A 106 11.12 15.70 12.18
CA LYS A 106 11.96 14.55 11.79
C LYS A 106 12.16 14.46 10.29
N PHE A 107 11.11 14.63 9.50
CA PHE A 107 11.21 14.65 8.04
C PHE A 107 12.18 15.75 7.57
N THR A 108 12.10 16.94 8.15
CA THR A 108 12.93 18.09 7.75
C THR A 108 14.40 17.90 8.13
N SER A 109 14.67 17.34 9.30
CA SER A 109 16.02 17.11 9.83
C SER A 109 16.68 15.81 9.36
N SER A 110 15.92 14.88 8.78
CA SER A 110 16.45 13.61 8.27
C SER A 110 17.45 13.82 7.13
N LYS A 111 18.58 13.11 7.19
CA LYS A 111 19.56 13.02 6.08
C LYS A 111 19.09 12.08 4.96
N GLU A 112 18.15 11.18 5.27
CA GLU A 112 17.55 10.21 4.36
C GLU A 112 16.05 10.48 4.24
N LYS A 113 15.70 11.65 3.69
CA LYS A 113 14.30 12.10 3.62
C LYS A 113 13.41 11.13 2.88
N ASP A 114 13.88 10.59 1.77
CA ASP A 114 13.11 9.69 0.91
C ASP A 114 12.74 8.40 1.64
N ARG A 115 13.75 7.76 2.26
CA ARG A 115 13.54 6.54 3.07
C ARG A 115 12.66 6.81 4.29
N PHE A 116 12.82 7.96 4.94
CA PHE A 116 11.94 8.33 6.05
C PHE A 116 10.49 8.44 5.59
N ALA A 117 10.23 9.18 4.50
CA ALA A 117 8.89 9.39 3.97
C ALA A 117 8.20 8.07 3.60
N ILE A 118 8.92 7.16 2.95
CA ILE A 118 8.43 5.82 2.60
C ILE A 118 8.10 5.03 3.87
N THR A 119 9.05 4.94 4.80
CA THR A 119 8.92 4.13 6.02
C THR A 119 7.77 4.61 6.91
N ILE A 120 7.66 5.93 7.10
CA ILE A 120 6.62 6.51 7.97
C ILE A 120 5.23 6.42 7.32
N THR A 121 5.14 6.58 5.99
CA THR A 121 3.89 6.38 5.25
C THR A 121 3.40 4.95 5.44
N GLU A 122 4.26 3.97 5.14
CA GLU A 122 3.92 2.55 5.26
C GLU A 122 3.51 2.16 6.70
N TYR A 123 4.20 2.71 7.70
CA TYR A 123 3.91 2.45 9.11
C TYR A 123 2.57 3.03 9.55
N LEU A 124 2.35 4.33 9.32
CA LEU A 124 1.13 5.01 9.76
C LEU A 124 -0.10 4.48 9.00
N SER A 125 0.02 4.18 7.71
CA SER A 125 -1.06 3.56 6.92
C SER A 125 -1.48 2.20 7.48
N ARG A 126 -0.52 1.33 7.85
CA ARG A 126 -0.84 0.05 8.55
C ARG A 126 -1.48 0.25 9.91
N ALA A 127 -1.05 1.28 10.63
CA ALA A 127 -1.64 1.68 11.91
C ALA A 127 -2.97 2.43 11.74
N ARG A 128 -3.48 2.61 10.51
CA ARG A 128 -4.68 3.40 10.18
C ARG A 128 -4.63 4.82 10.76
N SER A 129 -3.43 5.39 10.82
CA SER A 129 -3.15 6.74 11.29
C SER A 129 -2.92 7.68 10.10
N ALA A 130 -3.24 8.95 10.29
CA ALA A 130 -3.07 9.96 9.25
C ALA A 130 -1.59 10.18 8.94
N VAL A 131 -1.24 10.16 7.65
CA VAL A 131 0.08 10.56 7.16
C VAL A 131 0.00 12.04 6.76
N PRO A 132 0.92 12.91 7.21
CA PRO A 132 0.95 14.30 6.81
C PRO A 132 1.01 14.46 5.29
N HIS A 133 0.21 15.38 4.77
CA HIS A 133 0.06 15.59 3.33
C HIS A 133 1.40 15.88 2.63
N ILE A 134 2.29 16.65 3.26
CA ILE A 134 3.63 16.95 2.73
C ILE A 134 4.47 15.68 2.53
N ILE A 135 4.34 14.70 3.44
CA ILE A 135 5.08 13.43 3.35
C ILE A 135 4.52 12.58 2.20
N LEU A 136 3.19 12.53 2.05
CA LEU A 136 2.55 11.83 0.92
C LEU A 136 2.97 12.45 -0.42
N MET A 137 2.95 13.78 -0.53
CA MET A 137 3.42 14.48 -1.73
C MET A 137 4.90 14.26 -2.01
N HIS A 138 5.73 14.09 -0.98
CA HIS A 138 7.13 13.69 -1.16
C HIS A 138 7.21 12.31 -1.82
N CYS A 139 6.45 11.32 -1.35
CA CYS A 139 6.37 9.99 -1.99
C CYS A 139 5.88 10.07 -3.44
N VAL A 140 4.89 10.90 -3.74
CA VAL A 140 4.44 11.18 -5.12
C VAL A 140 5.60 11.70 -5.97
N SER A 141 6.39 12.65 -5.45
CA SER A 141 7.54 13.19 -6.17
C SER A 141 8.61 12.13 -6.48
N LEU A 142 8.78 11.13 -5.60
CA LEU A 142 9.71 10.01 -5.82
C LEU A 142 9.23 9.08 -6.93
N ILE A 143 7.93 8.80 -6.99
CA ILE A 143 7.33 8.09 -8.13
C ILE A 143 7.51 8.91 -9.39
N HIS A 144 7.29 10.23 -9.30
CA HIS A 144 7.43 11.13 -10.44
C HIS A 144 8.86 11.19 -11.00
N ALA A 145 9.87 11.06 -10.16
CA ALA A 145 11.29 11.06 -10.54
C ALA A 145 11.73 9.81 -11.32
N ASP A 146 10.92 8.74 -11.38
CA ASP A 146 11.24 7.48 -12.07
C ASP A 146 12.61 6.87 -11.65
N GLY A 147 13.00 7.08 -10.38
CA GLY A 147 14.27 6.58 -9.82
C GLY A 147 14.17 5.18 -9.22
N GLU A 148 15.29 4.67 -8.69
CA GLU A 148 15.37 3.33 -8.08
C GLU A 148 14.41 3.15 -6.89
N ILE A 149 14.08 4.24 -6.19
CA ILE A 149 13.22 4.22 -5.00
C ILE A 149 11.72 4.41 -5.32
N ALA A 150 11.36 4.63 -6.59
CA ALA A 150 9.97 4.81 -7.01
C ALA A 150 9.06 3.62 -6.63
N PRO A 151 9.47 2.35 -6.80
CA PRO A 151 8.65 1.20 -6.39
C PRO A 151 8.40 1.13 -4.88
N ASP A 152 9.35 1.58 -4.06
CA ASP A 152 9.19 1.60 -2.61
C ASP A 152 8.18 2.68 -2.18
N ALA A 153 8.23 3.84 -2.82
CA ALA A 153 7.26 4.93 -2.62
C ALA A 153 5.85 4.55 -3.09
N ASP A 154 5.74 3.87 -4.23
CA ASP A 154 4.49 3.28 -4.73
C ASP A 154 3.88 2.29 -3.74
N ASN A 155 4.67 1.32 -3.28
CA ASN A 155 4.19 0.34 -2.31
C ASN A 155 3.72 1.02 -1.00
N ALA A 156 4.45 2.03 -0.53
CA ALA A 156 4.04 2.79 0.65
C ALA A 156 2.70 3.52 0.43
N LEU A 157 2.52 4.23 -0.68
CA LEU A 157 1.26 4.91 -1.00
C LEU A 157 0.10 3.93 -1.23
N SER A 158 0.35 2.80 -1.88
CA SER A 158 -0.63 1.74 -2.12
C SER A 158 -1.15 1.10 -0.82
N THR A 159 -0.37 1.15 0.27
CA THR A 159 -0.84 0.71 1.59
C THR A 159 -1.78 1.70 2.26
N ASN A 160 -1.91 2.92 1.73
CA ASN A 160 -2.83 3.94 2.20
C ASN A 160 -4.15 3.88 1.41
N PRO A 161 -5.26 3.43 2.02
CA PRO A 161 -6.52 3.25 1.31
C PRO A 161 -7.29 4.54 1.04
N TYR A 162 -6.85 5.69 1.61
CA TYR A 162 -7.54 6.96 1.53
C TYR A 162 -6.54 8.11 1.29
N LEU A 163 -5.99 8.18 0.09
CA LEU A 163 -5.26 9.36 -0.36
C LEU A 163 -6.23 10.50 -0.68
N ALA A 164 -5.76 11.73 -0.47
CA ALA A 164 -6.54 12.92 -0.82
C ALA A 164 -6.67 13.03 -2.35
N GLU A 165 -7.78 13.61 -2.82
CA GLU A 165 -8.11 13.70 -4.24
C GLU A 165 -7.04 14.44 -5.05
N ASP A 166 -6.41 15.46 -4.47
CA ASP A 166 -5.33 16.21 -5.11
C ASP A 166 -4.06 15.39 -5.32
N ILE A 167 -3.71 14.53 -4.35
CA ILE A 167 -2.62 13.54 -4.49
C ILE A 167 -2.93 12.56 -5.62
N LEU A 168 -4.15 12.01 -5.63
CA LEU A 168 -4.58 11.06 -6.67
C LEU A 168 -4.60 11.71 -8.04
N HIS A 169 -5.11 12.94 -8.14
CA HIS A 169 -5.13 13.70 -9.37
C HIS A 169 -3.72 14.00 -9.89
N ASP A 170 -2.76 14.38 -9.03
CA ASP A 170 -1.37 14.60 -9.44
C ASP A 170 -0.71 13.33 -9.99
N LEU A 171 -0.90 12.20 -9.29
CA LEU A 171 -0.45 10.89 -9.72
C LEU A 171 -1.07 10.48 -11.07
N ILE A 172 -2.40 10.52 -11.19
CA ILE A 172 -3.14 10.10 -12.38
C ILE A 172 -2.82 10.98 -13.59
N ARG A 173 -2.67 12.29 -13.38
CA ARG A 173 -2.24 13.21 -14.45
C ARG A 173 -0.90 12.79 -15.04
N SER A 174 0.00 12.26 -14.21
CA SER A 174 1.33 11.82 -14.64
C SER A 174 1.32 10.62 -15.60
N ILE A 175 0.24 9.81 -15.64
CA ILE A 175 0.10 8.68 -16.57
C ILE A 175 0.07 9.15 -18.03
N ASN A 176 -0.49 10.34 -18.27
CA ASN A 176 -0.56 10.96 -19.60
C ASN A 176 0.81 11.42 -20.11
N ASP A 177 1.85 11.47 -19.27
CA ASP A 177 3.19 11.86 -19.70
C ASP A 177 3.78 10.75 -20.61
N PRO A 178 4.07 11.02 -21.91
CA PRO A 178 4.62 10.02 -22.81
C PRO A 178 6.04 9.56 -22.44
N HIS A 179 6.77 10.33 -21.65
CA HIS A 179 8.14 10.03 -21.24
C HIS A 179 8.23 9.26 -19.92
N ARG A 180 7.12 9.13 -19.19
CA ARG A 180 7.06 8.40 -17.92
C ARG A 180 7.23 6.90 -18.16
N ARG A 181 8.23 6.31 -17.49
CA ARG A 181 8.50 4.87 -17.56
C ARG A 181 7.64 4.08 -16.59
N ASN A 182 7.39 4.62 -15.40
CA ASN A 182 6.75 3.88 -14.31
C ASN A 182 5.23 4.13 -14.21
N LYS A 183 4.52 4.14 -15.35
CA LYS A 183 3.06 4.36 -15.38
C LYS A 183 2.28 3.29 -14.60
N GLU A 184 2.81 2.07 -14.60
CA GLU A 184 2.22 0.92 -13.89
C GLU A 184 2.18 1.14 -12.37
N LEU A 185 3.12 1.90 -11.79
CA LEU A 185 3.11 2.22 -10.36
C LEU A 185 1.90 3.09 -10.01
N VAL A 186 1.63 4.13 -10.80
CA VAL A 186 0.46 4.98 -10.57
C VAL A 186 -0.85 4.17 -10.58
N VAL A 187 -0.95 3.19 -11.48
CA VAL A 187 -2.09 2.27 -11.54
C VAL A 187 -2.20 1.43 -10.27
N LEU A 188 -1.08 0.97 -9.70
CA LEU A 188 -1.06 0.22 -8.44
C LEU A 188 -1.50 1.08 -7.25
N VAL A 189 -1.01 2.32 -7.12
CA VAL A 189 -1.48 3.25 -6.07
C VAL A 189 -2.98 3.45 -6.16
N ALA A 190 -3.50 3.70 -7.38
CA ALA A 190 -4.92 3.90 -7.59
C ALA A 190 -5.73 2.64 -7.25
N ALA A 191 -5.26 1.45 -7.63
CA ALA A 191 -5.90 0.17 -7.29
C ALA A 191 -5.92 -0.11 -5.77
N GLY A 192 -5.01 0.48 -5.01
CA GLY A 192 -4.99 0.42 -3.54
C GLY A 192 -6.02 1.31 -2.84
N GLN A 193 -6.69 2.21 -3.57
CA GLN A 193 -7.65 3.14 -2.98
C GLN A 193 -9.03 2.49 -2.78
N ASN A 194 -9.66 2.78 -1.65
CA ASN A 194 -11.02 2.31 -1.38
C ASN A 194 -12.09 3.13 -2.10
N ALA A 195 -11.74 4.35 -2.54
CA ALA A 195 -12.63 5.23 -3.27
C ALA A 195 -11.79 6.00 -4.30
N LEU A 196 -12.30 6.06 -5.52
CA LEU A 196 -11.77 6.86 -6.62
C LEU A 196 -12.92 7.65 -7.22
N SER A 197 -12.66 8.87 -7.68
CA SER A 197 -13.63 9.62 -8.47
C SER A 197 -13.84 8.99 -9.85
N GLU A 198 -14.99 9.23 -10.46
CA GLU A 198 -15.30 8.73 -11.81
C GLU A 198 -14.25 9.19 -12.83
N SER A 199 -13.91 10.48 -12.82
CA SER A 199 -12.86 11.04 -13.69
C SER A 199 -11.50 10.33 -13.53
N SER A 200 -11.13 9.96 -12.30
CA SER A 200 -9.90 9.20 -12.02
C SER A 200 -9.96 7.80 -12.64
N ILE A 201 -11.09 7.12 -12.49
CA ILE A 201 -11.36 5.80 -13.07
C ILE A 201 -11.28 5.86 -14.61
N GLU A 202 -11.84 6.89 -15.24
CA GLU A 202 -11.81 7.04 -16.69
C GLU A 202 -10.41 7.22 -17.25
N VAL A 203 -9.57 8.05 -16.63
CA VAL A 203 -8.17 8.24 -17.06
C VAL A 203 -7.39 6.94 -16.91
N LEU A 204 -7.60 6.19 -15.83
CA LEU A 204 -6.99 4.87 -15.63
C LEU A 204 -7.43 3.88 -16.72
N PHE A 205 -8.72 3.85 -17.07
CA PHE A 205 -9.23 2.98 -18.14
C PHE A 205 -8.66 3.28 -19.53
N GLN A 206 -8.24 4.52 -19.80
CA GLN A 206 -7.59 4.89 -21.07
C GLN A 206 -6.13 4.41 -21.18
N HIS A 207 -5.47 4.13 -20.04
CA HIS A 207 -4.03 3.87 -19.99
C HIS A 207 -3.64 2.48 -19.53
N ILE A 208 -4.50 1.85 -18.74
CA ILE A 208 -4.49 0.41 -18.60
C ILE A 208 -5.02 -0.11 -19.94
N ASP A 209 -4.47 -1.20 -20.49
CA ASP A 209 -5.15 -2.01 -21.50
C ASP A 209 -6.00 -3.03 -20.73
N PRO A 210 -7.12 -2.59 -20.12
CA PRO A 210 -7.78 -3.32 -19.05
C PRO A 210 -8.52 -4.51 -19.66
N PHE A 211 -9.18 -4.27 -20.79
CA PHE A 211 -9.93 -5.18 -21.61
C PHE A 211 -9.09 -6.38 -22.06
N GLY A 212 -7.81 -6.17 -22.40
CA GLY A 212 -6.84 -7.24 -22.66
C GLY A 212 -6.88 -8.37 -21.62
N LYS A 213 -7.05 -8.02 -20.34
CA LYS A 213 -7.04 -8.95 -19.20
C LYS A 213 -8.42 -9.22 -18.59
N LEU A 214 -9.44 -8.40 -18.87
CA LEU A 214 -10.79 -8.64 -18.37
C LEU A 214 -11.30 -10.01 -18.84
N SER A 215 -11.85 -10.77 -17.91
CA SER A 215 -12.67 -11.94 -18.19
C SER A 215 -13.97 -11.55 -18.91
N SER A 216 -14.65 -12.52 -19.54
CA SER A 216 -15.95 -12.26 -20.17
C SER A 216 -16.98 -11.71 -19.17
N LYS A 217 -16.91 -12.15 -17.90
CA LYS A 217 -17.82 -11.68 -16.84
C LYS A 217 -17.62 -10.19 -16.52
N GLU A 218 -16.37 -9.77 -16.33
CA GLU A 218 -16.06 -8.36 -16.03
C GLU A 218 -16.42 -7.45 -17.22
N TRP A 219 -16.30 -7.96 -18.45
CA TRP A 219 -16.81 -7.30 -19.65
C TRP A 219 -18.34 -7.10 -19.61
N THR A 220 -19.09 -8.13 -19.21
CA THR A 220 -20.55 -8.06 -19.06
C THR A 220 -20.96 -7.08 -17.97
N ASP A 221 -20.36 -7.19 -16.78
CA ASP A 221 -20.65 -6.31 -15.65
C ASP A 221 -20.40 -4.83 -16.02
N TRP A 222 -19.29 -4.54 -16.71
CA TRP A 222 -18.96 -3.20 -17.17
C TRP A 222 -19.94 -2.67 -18.22
N LEU A 223 -20.31 -3.49 -19.21
CA LEU A 223 -21.30 -3.11 -20.23
C LEU A 223 -22.69 -2.87 -19.62
N LYS A 224 -23.07 -3.65 -18.60
CA LYS A 224 -24.34 -3.48 -17.89
C LYS A 224 -24.45 -2.10 -17.23
N VAL A 225 -23.44 -1.75 -16.44
CA VAL A 225 -23.36 -0.42 -15.79
C VAL A 225 -23.39 0.70 -16.84
N ARG A 226 -22.67 0.52 -17.95
CA ARG A 226 -22.67 1.50 -19.05
C ARG A 226 -24.00 1.58 -19.80
N GLN A 227 -24.74 0.49 -19.93
CA GLN A 227 -26.07 0.45 -20.54
C GLN A 227 -27.09 1.19 -19.65
N GLU A 228 -27.07 0.96 -18.35
CA GLU A 228 -27.91 1.67 -17.37
C GLU A 228 -27.65 3.19 -17.43
N MET A 229 -26.38 3.61 -17.38
CA MET A 229 -26.01 5.02 -17.52
C MET A 229 -26.36 5.60 -18.91
N SER A 230 -26.29 4.82 -19.98
CA SER A 230 -26.73 5.24 -21.32
C SER A 230 -28.23 5.56 -21.36
N PHE A 231 -29.07 4.81 -20.64
CA PHE A 231 -30.50 5.10 -20.56
C PHE A 231 -30.80 6.37 -19.76
N GLU A 232 -30.12 6.54 -18.63
CA GLU A 232 -30.33 7.70 -17.74
C GLU A 232 -29.76 9.00 -18.32
N GLU A 233 -28.57 8.93 -18.94
CA GLU A 233 -27.79 10.11 -19.33
C GLU A 233 -27.72 10.33 -20.85
N ARG A 234 -28.33 9.45 -21.66
CA ARG A 234 -28.32 9.48 -23.14
C ARG A 234 -26.90 9.43 -23.74
N ILE A 235 -26.02 8.66 -23.11
CA ILE A 235 -24.63 8.45 -23.54
C ILE A 235 -24.59 7.42 -24.70
N PRO A 236 -24.18 7.79 -25.93
CA PRO A 236 -24.09 6.82 -27.02
C PRO A 236 -22.84 5.93 -26.89
N CYS A 237 -23.06 4.62 -27.03
CA CYS A 237 -22.04 3.59 -27.12
C CYS A 237 -22.11 2.92 -28.52
N TYR A 238 -21.01 2.88 -29.26
CA TYR A 238 -21.00 2.28 -30.61
C TYR A 238 -19.63 1.74 -31.00
N VAL A 239 -19.60 0.72 -31.87
CA VAL A 239 -18.36 0.18 -32.42
C VAL A 239 -18.04 0.86 -33.75
N LYS A 240 -16.81 1.37 -33.91
CA LYS A 240 -16.31 1.94 -35.16
C LYS A 240 -14.80 1.75 -35.30
N ASP A 241 -14.34 1.36 -36.49
CA ASP A 241 -12.92 1.21 -36.85
C ASP A 241 -12.15 0.27 -35.89
N GLY A 242 -12.78 -0.82 -35.46
CA GLY A 242 -12.18 -1.78 -34.53
C GLY A 242 -12.07 -1.28 -33.08
N HIS A 243 -12.75 -0.19 -32.74
CA HIS A 243 -12.81 0.35 -31.38
C HIS A 243 -14.26 0.44 -30.90
N LEU A 244 -14.49 0.21 -29.61
CA LEU A 244 -15.74 0.54 -28.93
C LEU A 244 -15.64 1.97 -28.40
N HIS A 245 -16.51 2.85 -28.88
CA HIS A 245 -16.58 4.27 -28.54
C HIS A 245 -17.71 4.47 -27.52
N VAL A 246 -17.39 5.09 -26.40
CA VAL A 246 -18.37 5.49 -25.36
C VAL A 246 -18.25 7.00 -25.17
N LYS A 247 -19.31 7.76 -25.46
CA LYS A 247 -19.30 9.22 -25.24
C LYS A 247 -19.86 9.57 -23.88
N THR A 248 -19.05 10.12 -23.00
CA THR A 248 -19.47 10.59 -21.67
C THR A 248 -19.70 12.10 -21.68
N SER A 249 -20.22 12.65 -20.58
CA SER A 249 -20.39 14.10 -20.37
C SER A 249 -19.05 14.86 -20.35
N GLU A 250 -17.95 14.15 -20.05
CA GLU A 250 -16.60 14.71 -19.91
C GLU A 250 -15.65 14.36 -21.07
N GLY A 251 -16.04 13.46 -21.99
CA GLY A 251 -15.20 13.10 -23.13
C GLY A 251 -15.66 11.88 -23.93
N SER A 252 -14.72 11.25 -24.65
CA SER A 252 -14.96 10.00 -25.37
C SER A 252 -13.94 8.95 -24.99
N LEU A 253 -14.39 7.80 -24.49
CA LEU A 253 -13.58 6.62 -24.23
C LEU A 253 -13.54 5.75 -25.50
N ASN A 254 -12.34 5.36 -25.92
CA ASN A 254 -12.12 4.48 -27.06
C ASN A 254 -11.40 3.22 -26.61
N VAL A 255 -12.07 2.09 -26.68
CA VAL A 255 -11.52 0.78 -26.31
C VAL A 255 -11.08 0.04 -27.56
N ASP A 256 -9.82 -0.38 -27.64
CA ASP A 256 -9.33 -1.19 -28.75
C ASP A 256 -9.88 -2.62 -28.66
N ILE A 257 -10.71 -3.00 -29.63
CA ILE A 257 -11.30 -4.35 -29.74
C ILE A 257 -10.82 -5.06 -31.00
N ARG A 258 -9.68 -4.68 -31.58
CA ARG A 258 -9.11 -5.34 -32.77
C ARG A 258 -8.62 -6.76 -32.47
N HIS A 259 -8.29 -7.06 -31.21
CA HIS A 259 -7.88 -8.39 -30.81
C HIS A 259 -9.06 -9.37 -30.82
N PRO A 260 -8.94 -10.57 -31.45
CA PRO A 260 -10.06 -11.51 -31.60
C PRO A 260 -10.73 -11.94 -30.29
N ASP A 261 -9.93 -12.07 -29.22
CA ASP A 261 -10.44 -12.41 -27.89
C ASP A 261 -11.35 -11.31 -27.31
N GLN A 262 -11.03 -10.04 -27.56
CA GLN A 262 -11.84 -8.90 -27.10
C GLN A 262 -13.16 -8.82 -27.87
N GLN A 263 -13.13 -9.09 -29.18
CA GLN A 263 -14.36 -9.18 -29.97
C GLN A 263 -15.26 -10.32 -29.51
N ARG A 264 -14.68 -11.44 -29.09
CA ARG A 264 -15.44 -12.57 -28.53
C ARG A 264 -16.10 -12.17 -27.21
N LYS A 265 -15.34 -11.61 -26.27
CA LYS A 265 -15.84 -11.17 -24.96
C LYS A 265 -16.95 -10.12 -25.09
N LEU A 266 -16.77 -9.13 -25.97
CA LEU A 266 -17.80 -8.13 -26.27
C LEU A 266 -19.08 -8.76 -26.85
N ARG A 267 -18.96 -9.72 -27.77
CA ARG A 267 -20.14 -10.44 -28.31
C ARG A 267 -20.86 -11.26 -27.26
N GLU A 268 -20.12 -11.99 -26.43
CA GLU A 268 -20.68 -12.76 -25.30
C GLU A 268 -21.43 -11.84 -24.35
N ALA A 269 -20.83 -10.71 -23.97
CA ALA A 269 -21.46 -9.75 -23.08
C ALA A 269 -22.74 -9.11 -23.66
N ILE A 270 -22.72 -8.69 -24.93
CA ILE A 270 -23.92 -8.16 -25.60
C ILE A 270 -25.02 -9.23 -25.66
N GLN A 271 -24.66 -10.48 -25.96
CA GLN A 271 -25.62 -11.57 -26.01
C GLN A 271 -26.25 -11.81 -24.63
N THR A 272 -25.46 -11.89 -23.57
CA THR A 272 -25.97 -12.05 -22.20
C THR A 272 -26.88 -10.91 -21.78
N LEU A 273 -26.52 -9.66 -22.10
CA LEU A 273 -27.38 -8.51 -21.77
C LEU A 273 -28.70 -8.52 -22.53
N ASN A 274 -28.71 -8.93 -23.79
CA ASN A 274 -29.95 -9.09 -24.55
C ASN A 274 -30.81 -10.21 -23.99
N GLU A 275 -30.22 -11.36 -23.65
CA GLU A 275 -30.93 -12.49 -23.02
C GLU A 275 -31.54 -12.08 -21.67
N GLU A 276 -30.80 -11.37 -20.81
CA GLU A 276 -31.33 -10.83 -19.55
C GLU A 276 -32.45 -9.79 -19.77
N THR A 277 -32.32 -8.94 -20.78
CA THR A 277 -33.35 -7.94 -21.12
C THR A 277 -34.61 -8.63 -21.65
N ASP A 278 -34.46 -9.67 -22.48
CA ASP A 278 -35.56 -10.45 -23.03
C ASP A 278 -36.26 -11.30 -21.96
N GLU A 279 -35.55 -11.79 -20.94
CA GLU A 279 -36.17 -12.44 -19.76
C GLU A 279 -36.99 -11.43 -18.94
N ILE A 280 -36.44 -10.23 -18.69
CA ILE A 280 -37.14 -9.18 -17.93
C ILE A 280 -38.38 -8.67 -18.69
N LEU A 281 -38.29 -8.47 -20.01
CA LEU A 281 -39.41 -8.02 -20.82
C LEU A 281 -40.38 -9.14 -21.16
N GLY A 282 -39.91 -10.38 -21.33
CA GLY A 282 -40.73 -11.55 -21.64
C GLY A 282 -41.74 -11.88 -20.53
N ASP A 283 -41.32 -11.75 -19.27
CA ASP A 283 -42.21 -11.99 -18.12
C ASP A 283 -43.26 -10.87 -17.92
N ASP A 284 -42.95 -9.62 -18.28
CA ASP A 284 -43.87 -8.48 -18.14
C ASP A 284 -44.88 -8.36 -19.32
N PHE A 285 -44.53 -8.83 -20.52
CA PHE A 285 -45.44 -8.77 -21.67
C PHE A 285 -46.63 -9.75 -21.57
N ASP A 286 -46.44 -10.91 -20.93
CA ASP A 286 -47.52 -11.88 -20.66
C ASP A 286 -48.51 -11.36 -19.59
N ILE A 287 -48.07 -10.46 -18.70
CA ILE A 287 -48.89 -9.85 -17.64
C ILE A 287 -49.73 -8.67 -18.18
N LEU A 288 -49.27 -8.01 -19.25
CA LEU A 288 -49.93 -6.83 -19.82
C LEU A 288 -50.98 -7.13 -20.89
N GLY A 289 -51.23 -8.39 -21.23
CA GLY A 289 -52.43 -8.82 -21.96
C GLY A 289 -52.58 -8.26 -23.37
N PHE A 290 -51.48 -7.99 -24.08
CA PHE A 290 -51.56 -7.62 -25.49
C PHE A 290 -51.67 -8.89 -26.36
N PRO A 291 -52.74 -9.07 -27.15
CA PRO A 291 -52.87 -10.24 -28.03
C PRO A 291 -51.94 -10.11 -29.24
N GLY A 292 -51.35 -11.24 -29.64
CA GLY A 292 -50.62 -11.39 -30.90
C GLY A 292 -51.51 -11.39 -32.15
#